data_AF-A0A1J5TSA2-F1
#
_entry.id   AF-A0A1J5TSA2-F1
#
_cell.length_a   1.000
_cell.length_b   1.000
_cell.length_c   1.000
_cell.angle_alpha   90.00
_cell.angle_beta   90.00
_cell.angle_gamma   90.00
#
_symmetry.space_group_name_H-M   'P 1'
#
loop_
_entity.id
_entity.type
_entity.pdbx_description
1 polymer ?
#
loop_
_entity_poly.entity_id
_entity_poly.type
_entity_poly.pdbx_seq_one_letter_code
_entity_poly.pdbx_strand_id
1 'polypeptide(L)'
;MAKKDRWFLPTNTDNFKMMVAQGLITSPDGFSPEKYYQDELQNYPGFIPLFRNTIPGKTLKLIVSEQPGMIACLIEIDLSKITGTINTQKGDSVAIQEIQDDLILLPAPLPLSVIKQIIFASEKYKKELSNEQQLSSNFILADLKLQSSKADQKLFKANEQLDISGGNNDSKEHNNPLNIDYQKTYAFGGLLGNLFYFSKNGGLSNDIYKAFSTSDKQDSIKNADELCIYQYFYQNNGEGDLLYLMYQRLIEKTINGSDFKNNIIELLESNDWDEKLKKRTLELSQKLRDFENNDTSISNKFCMAEKSLERLLLMLFHRDSSEGLIDYQLDLFTEDDYVLFALLFGIRDKFIKIPEFIRAYQDLQNFLSFKMAEYAHLSNNSSIKFLDIKPPKTIQELLRIAKIKKQVVEKLALKTCVRTIISGDYKCEKGKNIYQGFIEPKYEIIEDEYFKTMSKKKIDAALYNQLERLK
;
A
#
# COMPACT_ATOMS: atom_id res chain seq x y z
N MET A 1 35.26 1.20 -21.65
CA MET A 1 33.89 1.57 -21.24
C MET A 1 33.98 2.31 -19.93
N ALA A 2 33.53 3.56 -19.85
CA ALA A 2 33.43 4.27 -18.58
C ALA A 2 32.50 3.46 -17.65
N LYS A 3 32.94 3.23 -16.42
CA LYS A 3 32.15 2.47 -15.43
C LYS A 3 30.93 3.32 -15.09
N LYS A 4 29.72 2.78 -15.28
CA LYS A 4 28.47 3.47 -14.93
C LYS A 4 28.47 3.76 -13.43
N ASP A 5 28.12 4.99 -13.06
CA ASP A 5 28.01 5.40 -11.66
C ASP A 5 26.99 4.56 -10.90
N ARG A 6 27.30 4.28 -9.64
CA ARG A 6 26.42 3.61 -8.67
C ARG A 6 26.08 4.60 -7.57
N TRP A 7 24.84 4.56 -7.11
CA TRP A 7 24.32 5.48 -6.10
C TRP A 7 23.82 4.70 -4.91
N PHE A 8 24.28 5.05 -3.71
CA PHE A 8 24.07 4.26 -2.51
C PHE A 8 23.47 5.08 -1.37
N LEU A 9 22.43 4.54 -0.75
CA LEU A 9 21.96 4.96 0.58
C LEU A 9 22.58 4.01 1.62
N PRO A 10 23.54 4.47 2.44
CA PRO A 10 24.07 3.70 3.56
C PRO A 10 23.11 3.74 4.75
N THR A 11 22.79 2.57 5.30
CA THR A 11 21.91 2.43 6.47
C THR A 11 22.27 1.14 7.24
N ASN A 12 21.48 0.80 8.25
CA ASN A 12 21.56 -0.47 8.98
C ASN A 12 20.40 -1.40 8.61
N THR A 13 20.55 -2.69 8.92
CA THR A 13 19.54 -3.70 8.58
C THR A 13 18.20 -3.49 9.28
N ASP A 14 18.17 -2.90 10.47
CA ASP A 14 16.93 -2.68 11.22
C ASP A 14 16.10 -1.55 10.63
N ASN A 15 16.74 -0.44 10.26
CA ASN A 15 16.11 0.63 9.48
C ASN A 15 15.62 0.10 8.13
N PHE A 16 16.44 -0.68 7.42
CA PHE A 16 16.05 -1.28 6.16
C PHE A 16 14.82 -2.19 6.30
N LYS A 17 14.77 -3.05 7.33
CA LYS A 17 13.59 -3.89 7.62
C LYS A 17 12.35 -3.04 7.81
N MET A 18 12.45 -1.92 8.53
CA MET A 18 11.32 -1.00 8.74
C MET A 18 10.88 -0.32 7.43
N MET A 19 11.82 0.17 6.62
CA MET A 19 11.51 0.74 5.29
C MET A 19 10.73 -0.25 4.41
N VAL A 20 11.17 -1.52 4.41
CA VAL A 20 10.47 -2.59 3.67
C VAL A 20 9.10 -2.89 4.28
N ALA A 21 9.00 -2.98 5.61
CA ALA A 21 7.75 -3.23 6.32
C ALA A 21 6.70 -2.14 6.08
N GLN A 22 7.14 -0.88 6.01
CA GLN A 22 6.30 0.28 5.73
C GLN A 22 6.07 0.51 4.22
N GLY A 23 6.87 -0.15 3.37
CA GLY A 23 6.73 -0.11 1.92
C GLY A 23 7.35 1.12 1.26
N LEU A 24 8.22 1.88 1.94
CA LEU A 24 8.87 3.08 1.40
C LEU A 24 10.28 3.26 1.98
N ILE A 25 11.18 3.87 1.21
CA ILE A 25 12.40 4.47 1.74
C ILE A 25 12.04 5.90 2.18
N THR A 26 12.11 6.17 3.48
CA THR A 26 11.62 7.42 4.08
C THR A 26 12.72 8.17 4.80
N SER A 27 12.48 9.44 5.06
CA SER A 27 13.20 10.21 6.08
C SER A 27 12.82 9.70 7.49
N PRO A 28 13.56 10.09 8.55
CA PRO A 28 13.39 9.51 9.89
C PRO A 28 12.01 9.70 10.51
N ASP A 29 11.32 10.79 10.16
CA ASP A 29 9.93 11.09 10.54
C ASP A 29 8.88 10.13 9.94
N GLY A 30 9.26 9.34 8.93
CA GLY A 30 8.44 8.25 8.42
C GLY A 30 8.45 7.00 9.31
N PHE A 31 9.39 6.90 10.25
CA PHE A 31 9.47 5.76 11.16
C PHE A 31 8.50 5.93 12.33
N SER A 32 8.06 4.82 12.92
CA SER A 32 7.35 4.90 14.20
C SER A 32 8.28 5.49 15.28
N PRO A 33 7.73 6.24 16.26
CA PRO A 33 8.53 6.76 17.37
C PRO A 33 9.38 5.65 18.00
N GLU A 34 10.65 5.95 18.29
CA GLU A 34 11.60 5.04 18.94
C GLU A 34 11.99 3.79 18.12
N LYS A 35 11.61 3.70 16.84
CA LYS A 35 11.98 2.58 15.96
C LYS A 35 13.06 2.89 14.94
N TYR A 36 13.45 4.16 14.82
CA TYR A 36 14.53 4.60 13.94
C TYR A 36 15.87 4.53 14.68
N TYR A 37 16.85 3.90 14.03
CA TYR A 37 18.25 3.87 14.48
C TYR A 37 19.08 4.89 13.72
N GLN A 38 20.15 5.36 14.32
CA GLN A 38 21.01 6.39 13.77
C GLN A 38 21.63 5.99 12.41
N ASP A 39 21.42 6.80 11.38
CA ASP A 39 22.13 6.76 10.09
C ASP A 39 22.16 8.15 9.43
N GLU A 40 22.60 8.24 8.17
CA GLU A 40 22.73 9.52 7.43
C GLU A 40 21.41 10.25 7.19
N LEU A 41 20.26 9.58 7.24
CA LEU A 41 18.95 10.21 6.99
C LEU A 41 18.65 11.32 8.01
N GLN A 42 19.16 11.20 9.24
CA GLN A 42 18.98 12.21 10.29
C GLN A 42 19.63 13.56 9.94
N ASN A 43 20.67 13.53 9.10
CA ASN A 43 21.43 14.72 8.72
C ASN A 43 20.72 15.52 7.62
N TYR A 44 19.70 14.94 6.96
CA TYR A 44 19.01 15.53 5.83
C TYR A 44 17.48 15.36 5.93
N PRO A 45 16.81 16.07 6.86
CA PRO A 45 15.36 15.95 7.05
C PRO A 45 14.57 16.20 5.76
N GLY A 46 13.61 15.32 5.43
CA GLY A 46 12.81 15.38 4.21
C GLY A 46 13.53 14.92 2.93
N PHE A 47 14.78 14.48 3.02
CA PHE A 47 15.57 14.01 1.89
C PHE A 47 16.21 12.63 2.15
N ILE A 48 16.53 11.94 1.06
CA ILE A 48 17.27 10.68 1.03
C ILE A 48 18.67 10.96 0.45
N PRO A 49 19.75 10.88 1.25
CA PRO A 49 21.11 11.12 0.79
C PRO A 49 21.65 9.91 0.01
N LEU A 50 22.13 10.15 -1.22
CA LEU A 50 22.76 9.12 -2.05
C LEU A 50 24.20 9.46 -2.38
N PHE A 51 25.12 8.54 -2.07
CA PHE A 51 26.54 8.67 -2.31
C PHE A 51 26.96 7.99 -3.62
N ARG A 52 27.79 8.68 -4.40
CA ARG A 52 28.31 8.22 -5.67
C ARG A 52 29.50 7.28 -5.47
N ASN A 53 29.40 6.05 -5.97
CA ASN A 53 30.44 5.02 -6.09
C ASN A 53 31.12 4.53 -4.80
N THR A 54 31.18 5.32 -3.73
CA THR A 54 31.94 5.08 -2.50
C THR A 54 31.23 5.71 -1.30
N ILE A 55 31.45 5.14 -0.11
CA ILE A 55 30.84 5.62 1.14
C ILE A 55 31.92 6.24 2.04
N PRO A 56 31.68 7.42 2.65
CA PRO A 56 32.61 7.99 3.62
C PRO A 56 32.81 7.08 4.85
N GLY A 57 34.04 7.04 5.38
CA GLY A 57 34.35 6.25 6.57
C GLY A 57 33.56 6.68 7.82
N LYS A 58 33.26 7.98 7.95
CA LYS A 58 32.45 8.53 9.05
C LYS A 58 31.00 8.02 9.00
N THR A 59 30.41 8.00 7.81
CA THR A 59 29.09 7.42 7.56
C THR A 59 29.02 5.95 7.96
N LEU A 60 30.01 5.14 7.56
CA LEU A 60 30.05 3.72 7.94
C LEU A 60 30.19 3.49 9.45
N LYS A 61 30.81 4.42 10.18
CA LYS A 61 30.90 4.36 11.65
C LYS A 61 29.58 4.76 12.30
N LEU A 62 28.91 5.79 11.77
CA LEU A 62 27.62 6.29 12.26
C LEU A 62 26.53 5.22 12.21
N ILE A 63 26.39 4.51 11.09
CA ILE A 63 25.32 3.51 10.89
C ILE A 63 25.37 2.31 11.86
N VAL A 64 26.47 2.13 12.59
CA VAL A 64 26.63 1.05 13.58
C VAL A 64 26.99 1.58 14.98
N SER A 65 26.88 2.89 15.22
CA SER A 65 27.35 3.48 16.48
C SER A 65 26.35 3.39 17.63
N GLU A 66 25.06 3.24 17.33
CA GLU A 66 24.02 3.35 18.37
C GLU A 66 23.99 2.14 19.30
N GLN A 67 24.11 0.91 18.77
CA GLN A 67 24.03 -0.32 19.56
C GLN A 67 25.02 -1.41 19.11
N PRO A 68 25.54 -2.23 20.04
CA PRO A 68 26.40 -3.36 19.68
C PRO A 68 25.68 -4.37 18.79
N GLY A 69 26.37 -4.83 17.74
CA GLY A 69 25.85 -5.87 16.85
C GLY A 69 24.99 -5.38 15.68
N MET A 70 24.79 -4.06 15.54
CA MET A 70 24.16 -3.48 14.36
C MET A 70 24.92 -3.86 13.08
N ILE A 71 24.17 -4.16 12.02
CA ILE A 71 24.71 -4.60 10.74
C ILE A 71 24.48 -3.51 9.69
N ALA A 72 25.58 -3.01 9.13
CA ALA A 72 25.56 -2.09 8.00
C ALA A 72 25.05 -2.77 6.72
N CYS A 73 24.23 -2.06 5.95
CA CYS A 73 23.88 -2.43 4.59
C CYS A 73 23.84 -1.20 3.67
N LEU A 74 24.03 -1.40 2.36
CA LEU A 74 23.95 -0.33 1.37
C LEU A 74 22.80 -0.64 0.40
N ILE A 75 21.89 0.32 0.24
CA ILE A 75 20.80 0.25 -0.72
C ILE A 75 21.27 0.92 -2.00
N GLU A 76 21.46 0.16 -3.08
CA GLU A 76 21.80 0.73 -4.39
C GLU A 76 20.52 1.18 -5.10
N ILE A 77 20.44 2.46 -5.44
CA ILE A 77 19.29 3.07 -6.10
C ILE A 77 19.51 3.16 -7.61
N ASP A 78 18.50 2.77 -8.38
CA ASP A 78 18.48 2.92 -9.83
C ASP A 78 17.89 4.28 -10.23
N LEU A 79 18.76 5.29 -10.36
CA LEU A 79 18.35 6.63 -10.79
C LEU A 79 17.70 6.66 -12.19
N SER A 80 17.87 5.63 -13.03
CA SER A 80 17.18 5.60 -14.33
C SER A 80 15.67 5.42 -14.23
N LYS A 81 15.17 5.06 -13.03
CA LYS A 81 13.74 4.97 -12.72
C LYS A 81 13.18 6.25 -12.09
N ILE A 82 13.98 7.30 -11.97
CA ILE A 82 13.61 8.56 -11.33
C ILE A 82 13.87 9.71 -12.31
N THR A 83 12.93 10.63 -12.40
CA THR A 83 13.05 11.86 -13.18
C THR A 83 12.64 13.05 -12.31
N GLY A 84 13.01 14.27 -12.71
CA GLY A 84 12.75 15.49 -11.94
C GLY A 84 14.04 16.17 -11.48
N THR A 85 13.92 16.99 -10.44
CA THR A 85 15.04 17.75 -9.87
C THR A 85 15.42 17.23 -8.49
N ILE A 86 16.70 17.31 -8.18
CA ILE A 86 17.31 16.89 -6.92
C ILE A 86 18.06 18.05 -6.30
N ASN A 87 18.35 17.96 -5.00
CA ASN A 87 19.17 18.96 -4.34
C ASN A 87 20.61 18.47 -4.23
N THR A 88 21.57 19.35 -4.51
CA THR A 88 22.99 19.10 -4.24
C THR A 88 23.32 19.51 -2.80
N GLN A 89 24.50 19.11 -2.30
CA GLN A 89 25.00 19.60 -1.01
C GLN A 89 25.07 21.13 -0.89
N LYS A 90 25.19 21.82 -2.03
CA LYS A 90 25.29 23.29 -2.07
C LYS A 90 23.92 23.97 -1.98
N GLY A 91 22.83 23.19 -1.98
CA GLY A 91 21.45 23.66 -1.98
C GLY A 91 20.92 23.98 -3.38
N ASP A 92 21.67 23.68 -4.44
CA ASP A 92 21.24 23.91 -5.82
C ASP A 92 20.29 22.79 -6.25
N SER A 93 19.19 23.16 -6.93
CA SER A 93 18.31 22.18 -7.58
C SER A 93 18.80 21.88 -8.99
N VAL A 94 19.17 20.63 -9.26
CA VAL A 94 19.69 20.17 -10.56
C VAL A 94 18.86 19.01 -11.12
N ALA A 95 18.80 18.89 -12.44
CA ALA A 95 18.17 17.74 -13.07
C ALA A 95 18.98 16.46 -12.80
N ILE A 96 18.30 15.32 -12.64
CA ILE A 96 18.95 14.01 -12.40
C ILE A 96 19.95 13.63 -13.51
N GLN A 97 19.77 14.14 -14.72
CA GLN A 97 20.65 13.87 -15.84
C GLN A 97 21.97 14.67 -15.80
N GLU A 98 22.04 15.70 -14.95
CA GLU A 98 23.14 16.67 -14.91
C GLU A 98 24.01 16.52 -13.65
N ILE A 99 23.92 15.38 -12.96
CA ILE A 99 24.58 15.17 -11.67
C ILE A 99 26.11 15.14 -11.79
N GLN A 100 26.76 16.11 -11.14
CA GLN A 100 28.22 16.21 -11.04
C GLN A 100 28.75 15.95 -9.62
N ASP A 101 27.93 16.16 -8.59
CA ASP A 101 28.34 15.96 -7.18
C ASP A 101 28.47 14.48 -6.78
N ASP A 102 29.22 14.23 -5.71
CA ASP A 102 29.40 12.89 -5.12
C ASP A 102 28.35 12.55 -4.05
N LEU A 103 27.61 13.55 -3.54
CA LEU A 103 26.43 13.38 -2.71
C LEU A 103 25.28 14.17 -3.30
N ILE A 104 24.13 13.50 -3.45
CA ILE A 104 22.87 14.12 -3.86
C ILE A 104 21.79 13.86 -2.82
N LEU A 105 20.80 14.74 -2.77
CA LEU A 105 19.66 14.67 -1.88
C LEU A 105 18.39 14.51 -2.72
N LEU A 106 17.82 13.30 -2.69
CA LEU A 106 16.52 13.04 -3.31
C LEU A 106 15.40 13.46 -2.35
N PRO A 107 14.39 14.20 -2.81
CA PRO A 107 13.14 14.36 -2.07
C PRO A 107 12.59 13.01 -1.59
N ALA A 108 12.28 12.87 -0.30
CA ALA A 108 11.62 11.69 0.23
C ALA A 108 10.10 11.71 -0.09
N PRO A 109 9.41 10.56 -0.06
CA PRO A 109 9.93 9.19 0.04
C PRO A 109 10.19 8.53 -1.31
N LEU A 110 11.06 7.53 -1.35
CA LEU A 110 11.30 6.72 -2.57
C LEU A 110 10.57 5.37 -2.50
N PRO A 111 10.00 4.87 -3.61
CA PRO A 111 9.37 3.56 -3.63
C PRO A 111 10.41 2.44 -3.66
N LEU A 112 10.10 1.28 -3.10
CA LEU A 112 10.97 0.10 -3.08
C LEU A 112 11.38 -0.36 -4.49
N SER A 113 10.56 -0.06 -5.49
CA SER A 113 10.81 -0.39 -6.90
C SER A 113 12.05 0.29 -7.50
N VAL A 114 12.53 1.40 -6.91
CA VAL A 114 13.79 2.05 -7.33
C VAL A 114 15.03 1.35 -6.78
N ILE A 115 14.87 0.43 -5.83
CA ILE A 115 15.98 -0.36 -5.31
C ILE A 115 16.47 -1.30 -6.41
N LYS A 116 17.75 -1.20 -6.74
CA LYS A 116 18.42 -2.11 -7.66
C LYS A 116 18.87 -3.38 -6.95
N GLN A 117 19.47 -3.23 -5.78
CA GLN A 117 19.94 -4.32 -4.91
C GLN A 117 20.32 -3.80 -3.52
N ILE A 118 20.31 -4.71 -2.54
CA ILE A 118 20.80 -4.49 -1.18
C ILE A 118 22.14 -5.20 -1.03
N ILE A 119 23.14 -4.48 -0.56
CA ILE A 119 24.52 -4.95 -0.50
C ILE A 119 24.93 -5.15 0.95
N PHE A 120 25.59 -6.28 1.23
CA PHE A 120 26.08 -6.64 2.55
C PHE A 120 27.60 -6.81 2.57
N ALA A 121 28.20 -6.47 3.70
CA ALA A 121 29.64 -6.66 3.97
C ALA A 121 30.07 -8.14 3.98
N SER A 122 29.13 -9.08 4.13
CA SER A 122 29.42 -10.52 4.07
C SER A 122 28.20 -11.35 3.65
N GLU A 123 28.45 -12.53 3.09
CA GLU A 123 27.40 -13.52 2.80
C GLU A 123 26.72 -14.05 4.08
N LYS A 124 27.39 -13.96 5.24
CA LYS A 124 26.78 -14.30 6.54
C LYS A 124 25.59 -13.38 6.82
N TYR A 125 25.79 -12.06 6.76
CA TYR A 125 24.75 -11.07 7.04
C TYR A 125 23.58 -11.13 6.06
N LYS A 126 23.88 -11.36 4.77
CA LYS A 126 22.85 -11.61 3.75
C LYS A 126 21.96 -12.81 4.12
N LYS A 127 22.55 -13.91 4.58
CA LYS A 127 21.81 -15.11 5.00
C LYS A 127 21.01 -14.87 6.28
N GLU A 128 21.55 -14.13 7.25
CA GLU A 128 20.84 -13.78 8.48
C GLU A 128 19.54 -13.04 8.18
N LEU A 129 19.57 -12.01 7.33
CA LEU A 129 18.36 -11.29 6.93
C LEU A 129 17.36 -12.20 6.18
N SER A 130 17.86 -13.07 5.30
CA SER A 130 17.01 -13.99 4.54
C SER A 130 16.31 -15.00 5.46
N ASN A 131 17.02 -15.49 6.50
CA ASN A 131 16.47 -16.40 7.49
C ASN A 131 15.48 -15.69 8.42
N GLU A 132 15.75 -14.44 8.80
CA GLU A 132 14.84 -13.65 9.63
C GLU A 132 13.50 -13.42 8.93
N GLN A 133 13.50 -13.14 7.62
CA GLN A 133 12.27 -13.00 6.84
C GLN A 133 11.42 -14.28 6.86
N GLN A 134 12.04 -15.47 6.84
CA GLN A 134 11.29 -16.74 6.90
C GLN A 134 10.61 -16.96 8.26
N LEU A 135 11.08 -16.27 9.31
CA LEU A 135 10.57 -16.38 10.67
C LEU A 135 9.65 -15.21 11.05
N SER A 136 9.58 -14.16 10.23
CA SER A 136 8.86 -12.92 10.53
C SER A 136 7.99 -12.48 9.36
N SER A 137 6.70 -12.29 9.64
CA SER A 137 5.74 -11.73 8.68
C SER A 137 5.78 -10.19 8.57
N ASN A 138 6.63 -9.54 9.38
CA ASN A 138 6.66 -8.08 9.53
C ASN A 138 7.25 -7.37 8.30
N PHE A 139 8.18 -8.00 7.58
CA PHE A 139 8.78 -7.44 6.37
C PHE A 139 8.89 -8.53 5.32
N ILE A 140 8.67 -8.16 4.05
CA ILE A 140 8.73 -9.08 2.92
C ILE A 140 9.68 -8.51 1.90
N LEU A 141 10.76 -9.25 1.61
CA LEU A 141 11.75 -8.77 0.64
C LEU A 141 11.25 -8.88 -0.81
N ALA A 142 10.18 -9.65 -1.07
CA ALA A 142 9.60 -9.84 -2.39
C ALA A 142 10.69 -10.06 -3.48
N ASP A 143 10.77 -9.15 -4.47
CA ASP A 143 11.72 -9.21 -5.59
C ASP A 143 13.04 -8.46 -5.33
N LEU A 144 13.28 -8.00 -4.10
CA LEU A 144 14.50 -7.27 -3.74
C LEU A 144 15.73 -8.20 -3.80
N LYS A 145 16.72 -7.77 -4.58
CA LYS A 145 17.95 -8.54 -4.80
C LYS A 145 18.95 -8.31 -3.67
N LEU A 146 19.41 -9.38 -3.03
CA LEU A 146 20.45 -9.33 -1.99
C LEU A 146 21.82 -9.77 -2.54
N GLN A 147 22.85 -8.97 -2.27
CA GLN A 147 24.19 -9.13 -2.87
C GLN A 147 25.30 -9.07 -1.81
N SER A 148 26.31 -9.96 -1.91
CA SER A 148 27.59 -9.80 -1.21
C SER A 148 28.75 -10.34 -2.07
N SER A 149 29.24 -9.52 -3.00
CA SER A 149 30.41 -9.88 -3.81
C SER A 149 31.71 -9.39 -3.18
N LYS A 150 32.85 -10.04 -3.48
CA LYS A 150 34.18 -9.56 -3.04
C LYS A 150 34.49 -8.13 -3.49
N ALA A 151 33.94 -7.69 -4.62
CA ALA A 151 34.10 -6.33 -5.10
C ALA A 151 33.29 -5.34 -4.26
N ASP A 152 32.05 -5.70 -3.91
CA ASP A 152 31.15 -4.85 -3.11
C ASP A 152 31.57 -4.79 -1.64
N GLN A 153 32.21 -5.83 -1.11
CA GLN A 153 32.77 -5.82 0.25
C GLN A 153 33.80 -4.70 0.46
N LYS A 154 34.42 -4.20 -0.61
CA LYS A 154 35.34 -3.05 -0.54
C LYS A 154 34.61 -1.73 -0.22
N LEU A 155 33.31 -1.63 -0.49
CA LEU A 155 32.50 -0.44 -0.17
C LEU A 155 32.33 -0.24 1.35
N PHE A 156 32.56 -1.29 2.15
CA PHE A 156 32.49 -1.26 3.61
C PHE A 156 33.84 -1.03 4.27
N LYS A 157 34.90 -0.82 3.49
CA LYS A 157 36.21 -0.42 4.03
C LYS A 157 36.24 1.10 4.12
N ALA A 158 36.55 1.62 5.30
CA ALA A 158 36.64 3.06 5.51
C ALA A 158 37.58 3.69 4.49
N ASN A 159 37.07 4.65 3.71
CA ASN A 159 37.88 5.52 2.89
C ASN A 159 38.06 6.84 3.63
N GLU A 160 39.19 7.00 4.34
CA GLU A 160 39.51 8.20 5.12
C GLU A 160 39.81 9.42 4.23
N GLN A 161 40.03 9.23 2.92
CA GLN A 161 40.26 10.32 1.97
C GLN A 161 38.99 11.01 1.51
N LEU A 162 37.83 10.35 1.63
CA LEU A 162 36.51 10.95 1.44
C LEU A 162 36.02 11.53 2.76
N ASP A 163 36.83 12.41 3.35
CA ASP A 163 36.30 13.40 4.27
C ASP A 163 35.54 14.41 3.42
N ILE A 164 34.34 14.01 2.99
CA ILE A 164 33.27 14.96 2.73
C ILE A 164 33.15 15.67 4.05
N SER A 165 33.75 16.86 4.14
CA SER A 165 33.64 17.75 5.29
C SER A 165 32.15 17.86 5.55
N GLY A 166 31.66 17.11 6.53
CA GLY A 166 30.34 17.32 7.11
C GLY A 166 30.28 18.81 7.36
N GLY A 167 29.29 19.44 6.72
CA GLY A 167 29.24 20.88 6.58
C GLY A 167 29.68 21.53 7.87
N ASN A 168 30.65 22.44 7.79
CA ASN A 168 30.76 23.46 8.82
C ASN A 168 29.33 23.94 9.10
N ASN A 169 29.03 24.13 10.38
CA ASN A 169 27.76 24.57 10.95
C ASN A 169 27.21 25.91 10.40
N ASP A 170 27.60 26.34 9.20
CA ASP A 170 26.88 27.29 8.38
C ASP A 170 25.75 26.53 7.67
N SER A 171 24.75 26.14 8.46
CA SER A 171 23.46 25.66 7.99
C SER A 171 22.85 26.72 7.07
N LYS A 172 23.14 26.66 5.77
CA LYS A 172 22.18 27.11 4.80
C LYS A 172 21.01 26.15 4.95
N GLU A 173 19.99 26.62 5.66
CA GLU A 173 18.65 26.04 5.71
C GLU A 173 18.37 25.48 4.32
N HIS A 174 18.39 24.15 4.19
CA HIS A 174 17.86 23.54 2.98
C HIS A 174 16.40 23.95 2.97
N ASN A 175 16.05 24.82 2.01
CA ASN A 175 14.74 25.46 1.89
C ASN A 175 13.63 24.50 2.30
N ASN A 176 12.94 24.82 3.40
CA ASN A 176 11.84 24.10 4.05
C ASN A 176 11.80 22.57 3.80
N PRO A 177 12.17 21.72 4.79
CA PRO A 177 12.03 20.27 4.64
C PRO A 177 10.60 19.93 4.21
N LEU A 178 10.48 19.01 3.25
CA LEU A 178 9.19 18.52 2.77
C LEU A 178 8.42 17.96 3.97
N ASN A 179 7.29 18.56 4.31
CA ASN A 179 6.43 18.10 5.40
C ASN A 179 5.55 16.95 4.91
N ILE A 180 6.11 15.75 4.89
CA ILE A 180 5.45 14.57 4.36
C ILE A 180 4.52 13.98 5.43
N ASP A 181 3.23 13.92 5.15
CA ASP A 181 2.28 13.16 5.98
C ASP A 181 2.43 11.66 5.71
N TYR A 182 3.41 11.05 6.38
CA TYR A 182 3.68 9.62 6.29
C TYR A 182 2.52 8.77 6.77
N GLN A 183 1.79 9.20 7.80
CA GLN A 183 0.67 8.42 8.33
C GLN A 183 -0.45 8.31 7.30
N LYS A 184 -0.81 9.42 6.64
CA LYS A 184 -1.77 9.44 5.53
C LYS A 184 -1.25 8.66 4.32
N THR A 185 0.04 8.76 4.01
CA THR A 185 0.68 8.02 2.91
C THR A 185 0.61 6.50 3.15
N TYR A 186 0.95 6.02 4.35
CA TYR A 186 0.85 4.60 4.68
C TYR A 186 -0.59 4.10 4.73
N ALA A 187 -1.53 4.94 5.19
CA ALA A 187 -2.95 4.63 5.17
C ALA A 187 -3.48 4.46 3.74
N PHE A 188 -3.02 5.32 2.81
CA PHE A 188 -3.32 5.17 1.38
C PHE A 188 -2.81 3.83 0.81
N GLY A 189 -1.59 3.43 1.16
CA GLY A 189 -1.07 2.10 0.77
C GLY A 189 -1.88 0.94 1.35
N GLY A 190 -2.26 1.04 2.62
CA GLY A 190 -3.15 0.09 3.31
C GLY A 190 -4.50 -0.06 2.60
N LEU A 191 -5.14 1.06 2.29
CA LEU A 191 -6.37 1.13 1.53
C LEU A 191 -6.25 0.42 0.18
N LEU A 192 -5.21 0.74 -0.61
CA LEU A 192 -5.01 0.13 -1.92
C LEU A 192 -4.75 -1.38 -1.84
N GLY A 193 -4.00 -1.84 -0.84
CA GLY A 193 -3.75 -3.26 -0.64
C GLY A 193 -5.01 -4.05 -0.30
N ASN A 194 -5.86 -3.50 0.56
CA ASN A 194 -7.15 -4.12 0.88
C ASN A 194 -8.12 -4.09 -0.29
N LEU A 195 -8.25 -2.95 -0.98
CA LEU A 195 -9.08 -2.87 -2.19
C LEU A 195 -8.61 -3.86 -3.26
N PHE A 196 -7.29 -4.03 -3.44
CA PHE A 196 -6.77 -5.05 -4.36
C PHE A 196 -7.29 -6.44 -3.98
N TYR A 197 -7.19 -6.82 -2.71
CA TYR A 197 -7.68 -8.13 -2.26
C TYR A 197 -9.19 -8.30 -2.48
N PHE A 198 -9.98 -7.31 -2.09
CA PHE A 198 -11.43 -7.35 -2.20
C PHE A 198 -11.94 -7.15 -3.63
N SER A 199 -11.11 -6.68 -4.57
CA SER A 199 -11.42 -6.62 -6.01
C SER A 199 -11.84 -7.98 -6.60
N LYS A 200 -11.47 -9.09 -5.92
CA LYS A 200 -11.92 -10.44 -6.28
C LYS A 200 -13.43 -10.64 -6.13
N ASN A 201 -14.12 -9.83 -5.33
CA ASN A 201 -15.51 -10.07 -4.93
C ASN A 201 -16.53 -9.77 -6.05
N GLY A 202 -16.20 -8.92 -7.01
CA GLY A 202 -17.15 -8.59 -8.09
C GLY A 202 -16.67 -7.42 -8.95
N GLY A 203 -17.50 -7.04 -9.92
CA GLY A 203 -17.23 -5.93 -10.81
C GLY A 203 -17.08 -4.58 -10.09
N LEU A 204 -17.96 -4.31 -9.10
CA LEU A 204 -17.94 -3.06 -8.33
C LEU A 204 -16.62 -2.90 -7.57
N SER A 205 -16.21 -3.90 -6.79
CA SER A 205 -14.97 -3.87 -5.99
C SER A 205 -13.75 -3.64 -6.88
N ASN A 206 -13.73 -4.27 -8.05
CA ASN A 206 -12.66 -4.08 -9.03
C ASN A 206 -12.65 -2.65 -9.61
N ASP A 207 -13.82 -2.07 -9.89
CA ASP A 207 -13.90 -0.74 -10.46
C ASP A 207 -13.51 0.32 -9.42
N ILE A 208 -13.89 0.16 -8.15
CA ILE A 208 -13.45 1.02 -7.04
C ILE A 208 -11.93 0.90 -6.81
N TYR A 209 -11.37 -0.32 -6.78
CA TYR A 209 -9.91 -0.49 -6.74
C TYR A 209 -9.20 0.29 -7.85
N LYS A 210 -9.72 0.22 -9.08
CA LYS A 210 -9.18 0.95 -10.22
C LYS A 210 -9.26 2.46 -10.02
N ALA A 211 -10.40 2.97 -9.56
CA ALA A 211 -10.59 4.39 -9.28
C ALA A 211 -9.53 4.92 -8.30
N PHE A 212 -9.32 4.24 -7.18
CA PHE A 212 -8.31 4.63 -6.20
C PHE A 212 -6.88 4.42 -6.71
N SER A 213 -6.63 3.48 -7.61
CA SER A 213 -5.26 3.21 -8.10
C SER A 213 -4.78 4.16 -9.20
N THR A 214 -5.69 4.79 -9.96
CA THR A 214 -5.34 5.63 -11.12
C THR A 214 -5.78 7.08 -11.03
N SER A 215 -6.42 7.52 -9.93
CA SER A 215 -6.91 8.90 -9.68
C SER A 215 -7.84 9.54 -10.73
N ASP A 216 -8.11 8.87 -11.86
CA ASP A 216 -8.79 9.45 -13.04
C ASP A 216 -10.24 8.96 -13.23
N LYS A 217 -10.80 8.20 -12.28
CA LYS A 217 -12.10 7.51 -12.47
C LYS A 217 -13.11 7.78 -11.35
N GLN A 218 -13.18 9.02 -10.86
CA GLN A 218 -14.18 9.40 -9.86
C GLN A 218 -15.62 9.03 -10.29
N ASP A 219 -15.96 9.17 -11.58
CA ASP A 219 -17.29 8.83 -12.12
C ASP A 219 -17.70 7.37 -11.92
N SER A 220 -16.75 6.49 -11.61
CA SER A 220 -17.04 5.09 -11.30
C SER A 220 -17.53 4.88 -9.85
N ILE A 221 -17.33 5.87 -8.97
CA ILE A 221 -17.72 5.84 -7.56
C ILE A 221 -19.12 6.45 -7.43
N LYS A 222 -20.12 5.57 -7.26
CA LYS A 222 -21.54 5.97 -7.16
C LYS A 222 -22.02 6.05 -5.71
N ASN A 223 -21.39 5.31 -4.82
CA ASN A 223 -21.75 5.25 -3.41
C ASN A 223 -21.20 6.51 -2.70
N ALA A 224 -22.07 7.20 -1.96
CA ALA A 224 -21.69 8.45 -1.29
C ALA A 224 -20.64 8.24 -0.20
N ASP A 225 -20.70 7.13 0.54
CA ASP A 225 -19.73 6.79 1.58
C ASP A 225 -18.31 6.60 0.98
N GLU A 226 -18.23 5.85 -0.12
CA GLU A 226 -16.98 5.61 -0.86
C GLU A 226 -16.43 6.89 -1.48
N LEU A 227 -17.31 7.76 -1.99
CA LEU A 227 -16.95 9.03 -2.59
C LEU A 227 -16.31 9.99 -1.57
N CYS A 228 -16.83 10.03 -0.34
CA CYS A 228 -16.23 10.84 0.73
C CYS A 228 -14.78 10.41 1.03
N ILE A 229 -14.52 9.09 1.07
CA ILE A 229 -13.17 8.55 1.28
C ILE A 229 -12.27 8.88 0.08
N TYR A 230 -12.78 8.78 -1.14
CA TYR A 230 -12.03 9.15 -2.35
C TYR A 230 -11.64 10.64 -2.33
N GLN A 231 -12.59 11.51 -2.00
CA GLN A 231 -12.36 12.95 -1.89
C GLN A 231 -11.30 13.25 -0.82
N TYR A 232 -11.34 12.60 0.34
CA TYR A 232 -10.32 12.82 1.38
C TYR A 232 -8.86 12.63 0.90
N PHE A 233 -8.63 11.70 -0.02
CA PHE A 233 -7.30 11.45 -0.60
C PHE A 233 -7.01 12.29 -1.85
N TYR A 234 -7.99 12.55 -2.71
CA TYR A 234 -7.74 13.16 -4.04
C TYR A 234 -8.30 14.57 -4.24
N GLN A 235 -9.28 15.01 -3.44
CA GLN A 235 -10.04 16.24 -3.66
C GLN A 235 -10.56 16.84 -2.34
N ASN A 236 -10.07 18.01 -1.96
CA ASN A 236 -10.63 18.72 -0.79
C ASN A 236 -11.90 19.53 -1.14
N ASN A 237 -12.85 18.90 -1.85
CA ASN A 237 -14.02 19.59 -2.43
C ASN A 237 -15.34 19.31 -1.66
N GLY A 238 -15.26 18.75 -0.46
CA GLY A 238 -16.43 18.40 0.36
C GLY A 238 -16.82 19.46 1.40
N GLU A 239 -16.30 20.68 1.32
CA GLU A 239 -16.60 21.74 2.29
C GLU A 239 -18.11 22.02 2.36
N GLY A 240 -18.71 21.76 3.52
CA GLY A 240 -20.14 21.98 3.80
C GLY A 240 -21.04 20.75 3.72
N ASP A 241 -20.56 19.60 3.23
CA ASP A 241 -21.29 18.33 3.30
C ASP A 241 -21.06 17.63 4.65
N LEU A 242 -22.15 17.40 5.39
CA LEU A 242 -22.13 16.73 6.69
C LEU A 242 -21.61 15.29 6.62
N LEU A 243 -21.88 14.56 5.52
CA LEU A 243 -21.39 13.19 5.35
C LEU A 243 -19.88 13.20 5.12
N TYR A 244 -19.40 14.11 4.27
CA TYR A 244 -17.96 14.28 4.05
C TYR A 244 -17.25 14.68 5.34
N LEU A 245 -17.78 15.63 6.10
CA LEU A 245 -17.20 16.03 7.39
C LEU A 245 -17.12 14.86 8.38
N MET A 246 -18.14 13.99 8.41
CA MET A 246 -18.13 12.76 9.22
C MET A 246 -16.98 11.84 8.80
N TYR A 247 -16.86 11.53 7.51
CA TYR A 247 -15.81 10.66 7.00
C TYR A 247 -14.42 11.28 7.15
N GLN A 248 -14.26 12.57 6.90
CA GLN A 248 -12.99 13.27 7.08
C GLN A 248 -12.49 13.09 8.52
N ARG A 249 -13.32 13.44 9.53
CA ARG A 249 -12.93 13.31 10.93
C ARG A 249 -12.72 11.85 11.34
N LEU A 250 -13.55 10.93 10.84
CA LEU A 250 -13.39 9.49 11.06
C LEU A 250 -12.04 9.00 10.53
N ILE A 251 -11.68 9.35 9.30
CA ILE A 251 -10.43 8.95 8.66
C ILE A 251 -9.24 9.58 9.38
N GLU A 252 -9.28 10.87 9.73
CA GLU A 252 -8.22 11.55 10.49
C GLU A 252 -7.95 10.87 11.84
N LYS A 253 -9.01 10.51 12.57
CA LYS A 253 -8.91 9.75 13.82
C LYS A 253 -8.38 8.34 13.60
N THR A 254 -8.77 7.70 12.49
CA THR A 254 -8.31 6.37 12.11
C THR A 254 -6.81 6.35 11.78
N ILE A 255 -6.31 7.38 11.09
CA ILE A 255 -4.91 7.51 10.69
C ILE A 255 -4.02 7.81 11.90
N ASN A 256 -4.45 8.70 12.79
CA ASN A 256 -3.61 9.23 13.86
C ASN A 256 -3.80 8.53 15.22
N GLY A 257 -4.86 7.74 15.39
CA GLY A 257 -5.19 7.10 16.65
C GLY A 257 -4.32 5.89 16.98
N SER A 258 -3.82 5.81 18.21
CA SER A 258 -3.17 4.61 18.78
C SER A 258 -4.18 3.62 19.34
N ASP A 259 -5.23 4.12 19.99
CA ASP A 259 -6.39 3.35 20.47
C ASP A 259 -7.61 3.67 19.58
N PHE A 260 -7.70 2.96 18.47
CA PHE A 260 -8.70 3.23 17.44
C PHE A 260 -10.14 3.27 18.00
N LYS A 261 -10.54 2.29 18.81
CA LYS A 261 -11.93 2.17 19.30
C LYS A 261 -12.29 3.37 20.19
N ASN A 262 -11.45 3.70 21.16
CA ASN A 262 -11.70 4.85 22.03
C ASN A 262 -11.67 6.17 21.26
N ASN A 263 -10.75 6.33 20.30
CA ASN A 263 -10.71 7.51 19.43
C ASN A 263 -12.00 7.72 18.62
N ILE A 264 -12.64 6.64 18.15
CA ILE A 264 -13.93 6.72 17.46
C ILE A 264 -15.05 7.10 18.42
N ILE A 265 -15.07 6.53 19.63
CA ILE A 265 -16.06 6.89 20.64
C ILE A 265 -15.95 8.37 21.01
N GLU A 266 -14.74 8.86 21.30
CA GLU A 266 -14.47 10.27 21.59
C GLU A 266 -14.87 11.19 20.43
N LEU A 267 -14.60 10.76 19.19
CA LEU A 267 -15.05 11.49 18.01
C LEU A 267 -16.57 11.63 17.99
N LEU A 268 -17.30 10.53 18.19
CA LEU A 268 -18.77 10.52 18.13
C LEU A 268 -19.41 11.30 19.29
N GLU A 269 -18.76 11.32 20.46
CA GLU A 269 -19.19 12.05 21.66
C GLU A 269 -18.75 13.53 21.68
N SER A 270 -17.99 13.98 20.66
CA SER A 270 -17.51 15.36 20.59
C SER A 270 -18.66 16.39 20.58
N ASN A 271 -18.42 17.53 21.24
CA ASN A 271 -19.33 18.67 21.20
C ASN A 271 -19.23 19.50 19.91
N ASP A 272 -18.26 19.21 19.05
CA ASP A 272 -17.98 19.95 17.81
C ASP A 272 -18.85 19.48 16.63
N TRP A 273 -19.89 18.69 16.91
CA TRP A 273 -20.90 18.31 15.93
C TRP A 273 -22.04 19.31 15.95
N ASP A 274 -22.52 19.64 14.76
CA ASP A 274 -23.76 20.41 14.60
C ASP A 274 -24.93 19.72 15.31
N GLU A 275 -25.88 20.52 15.82
CA GLU A 275 -27.12 20.06 16.49
C GLU A 275 -27.81 18.91 15.73
N LYS A 276 -27.79 18.95 14.39
CA LYS A 276 -28.38 17.92 13.52
C LYS A 276 -27.69 16.55 13.63
N LEU A 277 -26.38 16.53 13.79
CA LEU A 277 -25.58 15.29 13.87
C LEU A 277 -25.41 14.81 15.30
N LYS A 278 -25.39 15.73 16.27
CA LYS A 278 -25.09 15.43 17.68
C LYS A 278 -25.92 14.30 18.25
N LYS A 279 -27.25 14.32 18.03
CA LYS A 279 -28.13 13.23 18.49
C LYS A 279 -27.72 11.88 17.88
N ARG A 280 -27.48 11.85 16.57
CA ARG A 280 -27.15 10.63 15.84
C ARG A 280 -25.77 10.09 16.22
N THR A 281 -24.78 10.95 16.44
CA THR A 281 -23.43 10.51 16.83
C THR A 281 -23.41 9.96 18.24
N LEU A 282 -24.16 10.55 19.18
CA LEU A 282 -24.37 9.98 20.52
C LEU A 282 -25.10 8.62 20.48
N GLU A 283 -26.12 8.47 19.63
CA GLU A 283 -26.78 7.17 19.45
C GLU A 283 -25.80 6.10 18.93
N LEU A 284 -24.93 6.47 17.97
CA LEU A 284 -23.91 5.58 17.43
C LEU A 284 -22.85 5.22 18.48
N SER A 285 -22.37 6.17 19.28
CA SER A 285 -21.39 5.89 20.33
C SER A 285 -21.95 4.93 21.37
N GLN A 286 -23.18 5.14 21.83
CA GLN A 286 -23.86 4.24 22.75
C GLN A 286 -24.00 2.84 22.15
N LYS A 287 -24.43 2.74 20.89
CA LYS A 287 -24.56 1.45 20.21
C LYS A 287 -23.23 0.71 20.11
N LEU A 288 -22.12 1.40 19.87
CA LEU A 288 -20.78 0.80 19.83
C LEU A 288 -20.29 0.34 21.21
N ARG A 289 -20.61 1.08 22.28
CA ARG A 289 -20.34 0.63 23.66
C ARG A 289 -21.16 -0.61 24.04
N ASP A 290 -22.42 -0.65 23.63
CA ASP A 290 -23.30 -1.80 23.87
C ASP A 290 -22.91 -3.01 23.01
N PHE A 291 -22.29 -2.78 21.85
CA PHE A 291 -21.85 -3.85 20.96
C PHE A 291 -20.86 -4.80 21.64
N GLU A 292 -19.96 -4.28 22.48
CA GLU A 292 -18.97 -5.09 23.21
C GLU A 292 -19.55 -5.78 24.46
N ASN A 293 -20.63 -5.25 25.04
CA ASN A 293 -21.12 -5.63 26.37
C ASN A 293 -22.44 -6.44 26.38
N ASN A 294 -23.10 -6.63 25.24
CA ASN A 294 -24.43 -7.25 25.16
C ASN A 294 -24.39 -8.71 24.64
N ASP A 295 -25.18 -9.60 25.25
CA ASP A 295 -25.36 -11.03 24.92
C ASP A 295 -26.06 -11.30 23.56
N THR A 296 -26.48 -10.28 22.81
CA THR A 296 -27.06 -10.47 21.47
C THR A 296 -26.02 -11.03 20.49
N SER A 297 -26.44 -11.96 19.63
CA SER A 297 -25.55 -12.51 18.60
C SER A 297 -25.06 -11.41 17.64
N ILE A 298 -23.82 -11.55 17.17
CA ILE A 298 -23.20 -10.59 16.25
C ILE A 298 -24.04 -10.41 14.98
N SER A 299 -24.57 -11.51 14.42
CA SER A 299 -25.45 -11.46 13.25
C SER A 299 -26.69 -10.60 13.50
N ASN A 300 -27.32 -10.72 14.67
CA ASN A 300 -28.47 -9.89 15.02
C ASN A 300 -28.08 -8.41 15.16
N LYS A 301 -26.92 -8.11 15.75
CA LYS A 301 -26.40 -6.74 15.86
C LYS A 301 -26.20 -6.09 14.48
N PHE A 302 -25.69 -6.84 13.50
CA PHE A 302 -25.58 -6.37 12.12
C PHE A 302 -26.92 -6.28 11.38
N CYS A 303 -27.87 -7.19 11.62
CA CYS A 303 -29.23 -7.07 11.07
C CYS A 303 -29.95 -5.80 11.52
N MET A 304 -29.65 -5.31 12.73
CA MET A 304 -30.20 -4.05 13.26
C MET A 304 -29.49 -2.79 12.73
N ALA A 305 -28.42 -2.93 11.93
CA ALA A 305 -27.68 -1.80 11.37
C ALA A 305 -28.13 -1.51 9.93
N GLU A 306 -29.02 -0.53 9.79
CA GLU A 306 -29.65 -0.21 8.50
C GLU A 306 -28.73 0.55 7.56
N LYS A 307 -27.78 1.34 8.09
CA LYS A 307 -26.90 2.22 7.31
C LYS A 307 -25.50 1.63 7.13
N SER A 308 -24.89 1.89 5.98
CA SER A 308 -23.54 1.40 5.62
C SER A 308 -22.47 1.86 6.61
N LEU A 309 -22.45 3.15 6.96
CA LEU A 309 -21.55 3.69 7.98
C LEU A 309 -21.70 2.97 9.33
N GLU A 310 -22.93 2.64 9.72
CA GLU A 310 -23.17 1.94 10.98
C GLU A 310 -22.65 0.50 10.94
N ARG A 311 -22.89 -0.24 9.84
CA ARG A 311 -22.29 -1.56 9.63
C ARG A 311 -20.76 -1.48 9.62
N LEU A 312 -20.19 -0.47 9.00
CA LEU A 312 -18.75 -0.22 8.98
C LEU A 312 -18.18 -0.03 10.39
N LEU A 313 -18.79 0.85 11.19
CA LEU A 313 -18.34 1.10 12.57
C LEU A 313 -18.45 -0.16 13.44
N LEU A 314 -19.56 -0.91 13.34
CA LEU A 314 -19.70 -2.19 14.05
C LEU A 314 -18.64 -3.21 13.60
N MET A 315 -18.32 -3.27 12.30
CA MET A 315 -17.27 -4.14 11.80
C MET A 315 -15.89 -3.77 12.36
N LEU A 316 -15.57 -2.47 12.38
CA LEU A 316 -14.33 -1.95 12.96
C LEU A 316 -14.20 -2.23 14.46
N PHE A 317 -15.32 -2.31 15.18
CA PHE A 317 -15.35 -2.71 16.60
C PHE A 317 -15.31 -4.23 16.78
N HIS A 318 -15.81 -4.99 15.81
CA HIS A 318 -15.83 -6.44 15.83
C HIS A 318 -14.50 -7.09 15.44
N ARG A 319 -13.78 -6.52 14.47
CA ARG A 319 -12.55 -7.09 13.90
C ARG A 319 -11.38 -6.12 14.05
N ASP A 320 -10.30 -6.61 14.68
CA ASP A 320 -9.13 -5.79 15.00
C ASP A 320 -8.10 -5.69 13.86
N SER A 321 -8.25 -6.48 12.79
CA SER A 321 -7.30 -6.49 11.66
C SER A 321 -7.98 -6.78 10.32
N SER A 322 -7.31 -6.40 9.23
CA SER A 322 -7.70 -6.70 7.84
C SER A 322 -7.70 -8.20 7.58
N GLU A 323 -6.77 -8.94 8.20
CA GLU A 323 -6.80 -10.41 8.16
C GLU A 323 -8.08 -10.95 8.80
N GLY A 324 -8.46 -10.42 9.97
CA GLY A 324 -9.71 -10.78 10.63
C GLY A 324 -10.95 -10.42 9.82
N LEU A 325 -10.92 -9.32 9.05
CA LEU A 325 -11.98 -8.95 8.10
C LEU A 325 -12.06 -9.95 6.93
N ILE A 326 -10.91 -10.34 6.38
CA ILE A 326 -10.83 -11.27 5.24
C ILE A 326 -11.41 -12.64 5.61
N ASP A 327 -11.15 -13.10 6.83
CA ASP A 327 -11.64 -14.38 7.33
C ASP A 327 -13.10 -14.30 7.82
N TYR A 328 -13.72 -13.13 7.78
CA TYR A 328 -15.07 -12.91 8.29
C TYR A 328 -16.12 -12.72 7.20
N GLN A 329 -17.24 -13.41 7.38
CA GLN A 329 -18.38 -13.27 6.49
C GLN A 329 -19.73 -13.41 7.17
N LEU A 330 -20.67 -12.59 6.71
CA LEU A 330 -22.11 -12.77 6.91
C LEU A 330 -22.82 -12.68 5.55
N ASP A 331 -23.83 -13.53 5.35
CA ASP A 331 -24.61 -13.57 4.10
C ASP A 331 -25.42 -12.28 3.85
N LEU A 332 -25.60 -11.44 4.88
CA LEU A 332 -26.31 -10.16 4.77
C LEU A 332 -25.48 -9.06 4.11
N PHE A 333 -24.15 -9.18 4.09
CA PHE A 333 -23.29 -8.14 3.53
C PHE A 333 -23.31 -8.16 2.01
N THR A 334 -23.38 -6.97 1.44
CA THR A 334 -23.31 -6.72 0.01
C THR A 334 -21.88 -6.51 -0.45
N GLU A 335 -21.67 -6.42 -1.77
CA GLU A 335 -20.37 -6.07 -2.32
C GLU A 335 -19.92 -4.66 -1.86
N ASP A 336 -20.83 -3.68 -1.88
CA ASP A 336 -20.60 -2.32 -1.36
C ASP A 336 -20.13 -2.33 0.10
N ASP A 337 -20.73 -3.16 0.97
CA ASP A 337 -20.31 -3.25 2.37
C ASP A 337 -18.84 -3.69 2.48
N TYR A 338 -18.44 -4.71 1.70
CA TYR A 338 -17.06 -5.17 1.70
C TYR A 338 -16.09 -4.16 1.12
N VAL A 339 -16.49 -3.38 0.12
CA VAL A 339 -15.69 -2.26 -0.40
C VAL A 339 -15.45 -1.23 0.71
N LEU A 340 -16.51 -0.81 1.39
CA LEU A 340 -16.42 0.17 2.47
C LEU A 340 -15.57 -0.35 3.63
N PHE A 341 -15.71 -1.63 3.99
CA PHE A 341 -14.86 -2.28 4.99
C PHE A 341 -13.40 -2.29 4.55
N ALA A 342 -13.12 -2.68 3.30
CA ALA A 342 -11.77 -2.73 2.74
C ALA A 342 -11.07 -1.37 2.82
N LEU A 343 -11.78 -0.29 2.46
CA LEU A 343 -11.27 1.08 2.50
C LEU A 343 -10.80 1.45 3.91
N LEU A 344 -11.70 1.40 4.91
CA LEU A 344 -11.38 1.87 6.26
C LEU A 344 -10.47 0.93 7.05
N PHE A 345 -10.61 -0.39 6.88
CA PHE A 345 -9.65 -1.33 7.47
C PHE A 345 -8.26 -1.10 6.91
N GLY A 346 -8.15 -0.82 5.61
CA GLY A 346 -6.86 -0.53 4.98
C GLY A 346 -6.24 0.76 5.51
N ILE A 347 -7.04 1.82 5.66
CA ILE A 347 -6.61 3.08 6.28
C ILE A 347 -6.09 2.84 7.71
N ARG A 348 -6.87 2.13 8.54
CA ARG A 348 -6.53 1.85 9.94
C ARG A 348 -5.25 1.05 10.07
N ASP A 349 -5.14 -0.01 9.26
CA ASP A 349 -4.05 -0.97 9.34
C ASP A 349 -2.77 -0.42 8.71
N LYS A 350 -2.91 0.55 7.80
CA LYS A 350 -1.83 1.11 6.99
C LYS A 350 -1.12 -0.01 6.21
N PHE A 351 -0.10 0.33 5.43
CA PHE A 351 0.63 -0.66 4.64
C PHE A 351 1.25 -1.79 5.49
N ILE A 352 1.79 -1.45 6.66
CA ILE A 352 2.54 -2.37 7.53
C ILE A 352 1.68 -3.47 8.17
N LYS A 353 0.36 -3.30 8.27
CA LYS A 353 -0.55 -4.36 8.78
C LYS A 353 -1.44 -4.99 7.71
N ILE A 354 -1.22 -4.68 6.43
CA ILE A 354 -1.78 -5.50 5.34
C ILE A 354 -1.36 -6.96 5.56
N PRO A 355 -2.23 -7.95 5.37
CA PRO A 355 -1.88 -9.35 5.54
C PRO A 355 -0.65 -9.77 4.71
N GLU A 356 0.22 -10.60 5.29
CA GLU A 356 1.48 -11.03 4.68
C GLU A 356 1.28 -11.62 3.28
N PHE A 357 0.28 -12.48 3.12
CA PHE A 357 -0.02 -13.14 1.84
C PHE A 357 -0.50 -12.18 0.75
N ILE A 358 -0.98 -10.97 1.11
CA ILE A 358 -1.29 -9.94 0.11
C ILE A 358 0.01 -9.25 -0.29
N ARG A 359 0.82 -8.80 0.67
CA ARG A 359 2.11 -8.16 0.37
C ARG A 359 3.10 -9.09 -0.36
N ALA A 360 3.02 -10.39 -0.13
CA ALA A 360 3.84 -11.41 -0.80
C ALA A 360 3.35 -11.75 -2.22
N TYR A 361 2.22 -11.21 -2.67
CA TYR A 361 1.82 -11.33 -4.07
C TYR A 361 2.81 -10.57 -4.97
N GLN A 362 3.27 -11.26 -6.01
CA GLN A 362 4.28 -10.74 -6.93
C GLN A 362 3.80 -9.43 -7.56
N ASP A 363 4.73 -8.48 -7.74
CA ASP A 363 4.51 -7.13 -8.28
C ASP A 363 3.60 -6.20 -7.45
N LEU A 364 2.73 -6.70 -6.56
CA LEU A 364 1.82 -5.86 -5.77
C LEU A 364 2.56 -4.97 -4.76
N GLN A 365 3.51 -5.51 -3.99
CA GLN A 365 4.27 -4.70 -3.04
C GLN A 365 4.97 -3.51 -3.72
N ASN A 366 5.61 -3.76 -4.87
CA ASN A 366 6.28 -2.71 -5.64
C ASN A 366 5.28 -1.70 -6.22
N PHE A 367 4.12 -2.17 -6.71
CA PHE A 367 3.07 -1.29 -7.20
C PHE A 367 2.48 -0.40 -6.11
N LEU A 368 2.15 -0.97 -4.93
CA LEU A 368 1.63 -0.21 -3.80
C LEU A 368 2.65 0.78 -3.27
N SER A 369 3.92 0.37 -3.18
CA SER A 369 5.04 1.25 -2.82
C SER A 369 5.17 2.43 -3.79
N PHE A 370 5.11 2.17 -5.09
CA PHE A 370 5.08 3.20 -6.13
C PHE A 370 3.91 4.16 -5.95
N LYS A 371 2.70 3.64 -5.70
CA LYS A 371 1.51 4.48 -5.50
C LYS A 371 1.58 5.33 -4.24
N MET A 372 2.14 4.81 -3.15
CA MET A 372 2.37 5.61 -1.94
C MET A 372 3.36 6.74 -2.18
N ALA A 373 4.48 6.46 -2.86
CA ALA A 373 5.47 7.49 -3.18
C ALA A 373 4.88 8.54 -4.13
N GLU A 374 4.20 8.12 -5.20
CA GLU A 374 3.50 9.00 -6.13
C GLU A 374 2.52 9.92 -5.40
N TYR A 375 1.69 9.35 -4.53
CA TYR A 375 0.75 10.10 -3.68
C TYR A 375 1.46 11.15 -2.81
N ALA A 376 2.54 10.78 -2.12
CA ALA A 376 3.29 11.69 -1.26
C ALA A 376 3.92 12.85 -2.05
N HIS A 377 4.51 12.57 -3.21
CA HIS A 377 5.12 13.59 -4.07
C HIS A 377 4.08 14.52 -4.70
N LEU A 378 2.93 14.00 -5.13
CA LEU A 378 1.81 14.80 -5.63
C LEU A 378 1.26 15.72 -4.52
N SER A 379 1.07 15.19 -3.31
CA SER A 379 0.56 15.96 -2.17
C SER A 379 1.49 17.11 -1.77
N ASN A 380 2.79 16.96 -1.99
CA ASN A 380 3.82 17.94 -1.66
C ASN A 380 4.28 18.80 -2.85
N ASN A 381 3.64 18.70 -4.02
CA ASN A 381 4.05 19.40 -5.25
C ASN A 381 5.55 19.21 -5.60
N SER A 382 6.07 18.01 -5.35
CA SER A 382 7.45 17.66 -5.67
C SER A 382 7.63 17.48 -7.19
N SER A 383 8.80 17.84 -7.72
CA SER A 383 9.14 17.64 -9.13
C SER A 383 9.54 16.19 -9.46
N ILE A 384 9.77 15.35 -8.44
CA ILE A 384 10.17 13.96 -8.60
C ILE A 384 9.02 13.14 -9.19
N LYS A 385 9.36 12.34 -10.19
CA LYS A 385 8.48 11.33 -10.79
C LYS A 385 9.22 10.02 -10.96
N PHE A 386 8.49 8.92 -10.82
CA PHE A 386 9.03 7.58 -10.97
C PHE A 386 8.61 6.98 -12.31
N LEU A 387 9.39 6.03 -12.81
CA LEU A 387 9.01 5.23 -13.97
C LEU A 387 7.77 4.39 -13.63
N ASP A 388 6.74 4.48 -14.49
CA ASP A 388 5.49 3.77 -14.31
C ASP A 388 5.67 2.26 -14.10
N ILE A 389 4.95 1.74 -13.11
CA ILE A 389 4.85 0.31 -12.84
C ILE A 389 3.51 -0.19 -13.36
N LYS A 390 3.55 -1.29 -14.10
CA LYS A 390 2.34 -1.94 -14.56
C LYS A 390 1.51 -2.41 -13.37
N PRO A 391 0.21 -2.06 -13.28
CA PRO A 391 -0.63 -2.54 -12.21
C PRO A 391 -0.77 -4.06 -12.26
N PRO A 392 -0.76 -4.75 -11.11
CA PRO A 392 -1.03 -6.17 -11.05
C PRO A 392 -2.46 -6.45 -11.49
N LYS A 393 -2.67 -7.56 -12.22
CA LYS A 393 -4.01 -7.92 -12.68
C LYS A 393 -4.88 -8.41 -11.52
N THR A 394 -6.11 -7.90 -11.43
CA THR A 394 -7.12 -8.44 -10.52
C THR A 394 -7.72 -9.75 -11.08
N ILE A 395 -8.39 -10.52 -10.24
CA ILE A 395 -9.11 -11.72 -10.69
C ILE A 395 -10.19 -11.38 -11.71
N GLN A 396 -10.88 -10.25 -11.52
CA GLN A 396 -11.88 -9.75 -12.47
C GLN A 396 -11.28 -9.45 -13.84
N GLU A 397 -10.08 -8.88 -13.88
CA GLU A 397 -9.38 -8.65 -15.15
C GLU A 397 -8.95 -9.96 -15.82
N LEU A 398 -8.48 -10.93 -15.02
CA LEU A 398 -8.13 -12.25 -15.55
C LEU A 398 -9.35 -12.98 -16.14
N LEU A 399 -10.52 -12.85 -15.51
CA LEU A 399 -11.78 -13.42 -16.00
C LEU A 399 -12.31 -12.76 -17.29
N ARG A 400 -11.89 -11.52 -17.59
CA ARG A 400 -12.24 -10.82 -18.83
C ARG A 400 -11.36 -11.23 -20.01
N ILE A 401 -10.22 -11.89 -19.77
CA ILE A 401 -9.32 -12.36 -20.83
C ILE A 401 -9.82 -13.71 -21.36
N ALA A 402 -10.39 -13.70 -22.56
CA ALA A 402 -11.06 -14.86 -23.18
C ALA A 402 -10.20 -16.14 -23.18
N LYS A 403 -8.91 -16.04 -23.51
CA LYS A 403 -7.96 -17.16 -23.60
C LYS A 403 -7.79 -17.92 -22.27
N ILE A 404 -7.89 -17.22 -21.14
CA ILE A 404 -7.57 -17.77 -19.81
C ILE A 404 -8.81 -17.93 -18.93
N LYS A 405 -9.94 -17.30 -19.30
CA LYS A 405 -11.20 -17.29 -18.54
C LYS A 405 -11.61 -18.69 -18.08
N LYS A 406 -11.59 -19.69 -18.97
CA LYS A 406 -11.97 -21.07 -18.63
C LYS A 406 -11.07 -21.68 -17.54
N GLN A 407 -9.75 -21.48 -17.65
CA GLN A 407 -8.79 -22.00 -16.67
C GLN A 407 -8.94 -21.31 -15.32
N VAL A 408 -9.20 -19.99 -15.31
CA VAL A 408 -9.47 -19.23 -14.08
C VAL A 408 -10.76 -19.71 -13.44
N VAL A 409 -11.84 -19.88 -14.21
CA VAL A 409 -13.13 -20.41 -13.73
C VAL A 409 -12.97 -21.80 -13.11
N GLU A 410 -12.18 -22.68 -13.73
CA GLU A 410 -11.91 -24.02 -13.20
C GLU A 410 -11.10 -23.97 -11.90
N LYS A 411 -9.98 -23.23 -11.88
CA LYS A 411 -9.13 -23.08 -10.68
C LYS A 411 -9.86 -22.40 -9.52
N LEU A 412 -10.73 -21.45 -9.83
CA LEU A 412 -11.51 -20.74 -8.82
C LEU A 412 -12.82 -21.44 -8.45
N ALA A 413 -13.15 -22.58 -9.07
CA ALA A 413 -14.40 -23.30 -8.85
C ALA A 413 -15.67 -22.46 -9.13
N LEU A 414 -15.61 -21.59 -10.15
CA LEU A 414 -16.66 -20.64 -10.52
C LEU A 414 -17.61 -21.17 -11.61
N LYS A 415 -17.66 -22.49 -11.82
CA LYS A 415 -18.42 -23.08 -12.92
C LYS A 415 -19.91 -22.76 -12.84
N THR A 416 -20.46 -22.68 -11.63
CA THR A 416 -21.86 -22.33 -11.39
C THR A 416 -22.13 -20.84 -11.65
N CYS A 417 -21.13 -19.99 -11.44
CA CYS A 417 -21.24 -18.53 -11.60
C CYS A 417 -21.19 -18.06 -13.06
N VAL A 418 -21.24 -18.96 -14.04
CA VAL A 418 -21.11 -18.63 -15.47
C VAL A 418 -22.32 -19.15 -16.23
N ARG A 419 -23.03 -18.24 -16.91
CA ARG A 419 -24.08 -18.58 -17.86
C ARG A 419 -23.55 -18.60 -19.29
N THR A 420 -24.06 -19.52 -20.09
CA THR A 420 -23.76 -19.62 -21.53
C THR A 420 -24.90 -19.01 -22.32
N ILE A 421 -24.59 -18.04 -23.15
CA ILE A 421 -25.52 -17.38 -24.07
C ILE A 421 -25.15 -17.78 -25.48
N ILE A 422 -26.11 -18.35 -26.20
CA ILE A 422 -25.97 -18.72 -27.60
C ILE A 422 -26.90 -17.82 -28.40
N SER A 423 -26.32 -16.90 -29.17
CA SER A 423 -27.07 -15.98 -30.03
C SER A 423 -27.19 -16.57 -31.43
N GLY A 424 -28.42 -16.71 -31.92
CA GLY A 424 -28.70 -17.19 -33.27
C GLY A 424 -30.06 -17.88 -33.34
N ASP A 425 -30.59 -17.99 -34.56
CA ASP A 425 -31.81 -18.73 -34.81
C ASP A 425 -31.59 -20.21 -34.49
N TYR A 426 -32.52 -20.78 -33.72
CA TYR A 426 -32.47 -22.19 -33.35
C TYR A 426 -33.82 -22.86 -33.55
N LYS A 427 -33.76 -24.16 -33.81
CA LYS A 427 -34.92 -25.05 -33.81
C LYS A 427 -34.82 -25.97 -32.61
N CYS A 428 -35.91 -26.15 -31.87
CA CYS A 428 -35.97 -27.13 -30.79
C CYS A 428 -36.49 -28.46 -31.35
N GLU A 429 -35.64 -29.49 -31.35
CA GLU A 429 -36.03 -30.85 -31.73
C GLU A 429 -35.68 -31.81 -30.61
N LYS A 430 -36.67 -32.56 -30.10
CA LYS A 430 -36.51 -33.56 -29.02
C LYS A 430 -35.77 -33.00 -27.79
N GLY A 431 -36.06 -31.76 -27.41
CA GLY A 431 -35.43 -31.08 -26.27
C GLY A 431 -33.98 -30.62 -26.51
N LYS A 432 -33.49 -30.65 -27.76
CA LYS A 432 -32.19 -30.11 -28.14
C LYS A 432 -32.37 -28.84 -28.96
N ASN A 433 -31.60 -27.80 -28.62
CA ASN A 433 -31.50 -26.59 -29.43
C ASN A 433 -30.53 -26.86 -30.59
N ILE A 434 -31.02 -26.84 -31.82
CA ILE A 434 -30.23 -27.02 -33.05
C ILE A 434 -30.03 -25.66 -33.72
N TYR A 435 -28.79 -25.32 -33.99
CA TYR A 435 -28.37 -24.06 -34.58
C TYR A 435 -27.79 -24.29 -35.98
N GLN A 436 -28.01 -23.36 -36.91
CA GLN A 436 -27.46 -23.44 -38.26
C GLN A 436 -26.14 -22.66 -38.37
N GLY A 437 -25.06 -23.34 -38.75
CA GLY A 437 -23.71 -22.74 -38.91
C GLY A 437 -22.80 -22.91 -37.69
N PHE A 438 -21.62 -22.27 -37.72
CA PHE A 438 -20.68 -22.25 -36.60
C PHE A 438 -21.08 -21.13 -35.63
N ILE A 439 -21.78 -21.48 -34.54
CA ILE A 439 -22.14 -20.52 -33.49
C ILE A 439 -21.18 -20.64 -32.32
N GLU A 440 -20.50 -19.54 -32.00
CA GLU A 440 -19.64 -19.46 -30.82
C GLU A 440 -20.46 -19.04 -29.58
N PRO A 441 -20.42 -19.83 -28.49
CA PRO A 441 -21.10 -19.46 -27.25
C PRO A 441 -20.41 -18.27 -26.58
N LYS A 442 -21.21 -17.32 -26.07
CA LYS A 442 -20.75 -16.25 -25.18
C LYS A 442 -20.91 -16.68 -23.74
N TYR A 443 -19.86 -16.54 -22.93
CA TYR A 443 -19.90 -16.84 -21.50
C TYR A 443 -19.98 -15.54 -20.69
N GLU A 444 -20.99 -15.42 -19.82
CA GLU A 444 -21.19 -14.27 -18.94
C GLU A 444 -21.16 -14.69 -17.47
N ILE A 445 -20.62 -13.83 -16.60
CA ILE A 445 -20.60 -14.07 -15.16
C ILE A 445 -21.95 -13.65 -14.58
N ILE A 446 -22.49 -14.46 -13.67
CA ILE A 446 -23.66 -14.14 -12.86
C ILE A 446 -23.12 -13.46 -11.60
N GLU A 447 -23.14 -12.11 -11.57
CA GLU A 447 -22.47 -11.31 -10.53
C GLU A 447 -22.90 -11.68 -9.11
N ASP A 448 -24.20 -11.87 -8.85
CA ASP A 448 -24.69 -12.24 -7.51
C ASP A 448 -24.15 -13.59 -7.01
N GLU A 449 -24.12 -14.60 -7.88
CA GLU A 449 -23.59 -15.93 -7.55
C GLU A 449 -22.07 -15.90 -7.42
N TYR A 450 -21.42 -15.11 -8.27
CA TYR A 450 -19.99 -14.86 -8.21
C TYR A 450 -19.61 -14.23 -6.87
N PHE A 451 -20.27 -13.15 -6.47
CA PHE A 451 -20.02 -12.46 -5.21
C PHE A 451 -20.22 -13.38 -4.00
N LYS A 452 -21.34 -14.11 -3.95
CA LYS A 452 -21.61 -15.08 -2.87
C LYS A 452 -20.54 -16.16 -2.76
N THR A 453 -19.97 -16.57 -3.89
CA THR A 453 -18.91 -17.59 -3.95
C THR A 453 -17.55 -17.00 -3.58
N MET A 454 -17.20 -15.83 -4.12
CA MET A 454 -15.88 -15.25 -4.01
C MET A 454 -15.65 -14.53 -2.69
N SER A 455 -16.68 -13.93 -2.09
CA SER A 455 -16.62 -13.40 -0.72
C SER A 455 -16.17 -14.47 0.29
N LYS A 456 -16.64 -15.71 0.13
CA LYS A 456 -16.29 -16.90 0.95
C LYS A 456 -14.88 -17.41 0.72
N LYS A 457 -14.23 -17.00 -0.37
CA LYS A 457 -12.98 -17.60 -0.82
C LYS A 457 -11.78 -16.77 -0.40
N LYS A 458 -10.93 -17.35 0.46
CA LYS A 458 -9.58 -16.82 0.73
C LYS A 458 -8.65 -17.15 -0.44
N ILE A 459 -7.91 -16.14 -0.90
CA ILE A 459 -6.98 -16.28 -2.02
C ILE A 459 -5.61 -15.85 -1.54
N ASP A 460 -4.70 -16.81 -1.44
CA ASP A 460 -3.34 -16.59 -0.99
C ASP A 460 -2.42 -16.12 -2.14
N ALA A 461 -1.20 -15.72 -1.78
CA ALA A 461 -0.17 -15.30 -2.73
C ALA A 461 0.12 -16.38 -3.78
N ALA A 462 0.14 -17.66 -3.38
CA ALA A 462 0.46 -18.77 -4.26
C ALA A 462 -0.57 -18.91 -5.38
N LEU A 463 -1.86 -18.85 -5.04
CA LEU A 463 -2.95 -18.90 -6.00
C LEU A 463 -2.97 -17.66 -6.89
N TYR A 464 -2.80 -16.45 -6.35
CA TYR A 464 -2.68 -15.23 -7.16
C TYR A 464 -1.54 -15.33 -8.18
N ASN A 465 -0.33 -15.70 -7.73
CA ASN A 465 0.84 -15.87 -8.58
C ASN A 465 0.62 -16.96 -9.66
N GLN A 466 -0.06 -18.05 -9.33
CA GLN A 466 -0.41 -19.09 -10.31
C GLN A 466 -1.39 -18.57 -11.37
N LEU A 467 -2.41 -17.81 -10.97
CA LEU A 467 -3.40 -17.25 -11.88
C LEU A 467 -2.77 -16.21 -12.82
N GLU A 468 -1.84 -15.40 -12.32
CA GLU A 468 -1.15 -14.41 -13.12
C GLU A 468 -0.22 -15.04 -14.18
N ARG A 469 0.34 -16.23 -13.89
CA ARG A 469 1.19 -16.98 -14.83
C ARG A 469 0.44 -17.62 -15.98
N LEU A 470 -0.89 -17.58 -16.01
CA LEU A 470 -1.69 -18.13 -17.11
C LEU A 470 -1.61 -17.32 -18.42
N LYS A 471 -0.77 -16.26 -18.47
CA LYS A 471 -0.53 -15.36 -19.63
C LYS A 471 -0.38 -16.10 -20.98
#